data_AF-A0A377C1A0-F1
#
_entry.id   AF-A0A377C1A0-F1
#
_cell.length_a   1.000
_cell.length_b   1.000
_cell.length_c   1.000
_cell.angle_alpha   90.00
_cell.angle_beta   90.00
_cell.angle_gamma   90.00
#
_symmetry.space_group_name_H-M   'P 1'
#
loop_
_entity.id
_entity.type
_entity.pdbx_description
1 polymer ?
#
loop_
_entity_poly.entity_id
_entity_poly.type
_entity_poly.pdbx_seq_one_letter_code
_entity_poly.pdbx_strand_id
1 'polypeptide(L)' 'MSNIIYLSIKGKTQGLISEGCGSYASIGNKYQINHVDEIFGDAANLLI' A
#
# COMPACT_ATOMS: atom_id res chain seq x y z
N MET A 1 5.73 16.67 6.94
CA MET A 1 5.29 16.46 5.55
C MET A 1 5.56 15.00 5.23
N SER A 2 4.50 14.21 5.13
CA SER A 2 4.57 12.77 4.81
C SER A 2 4.83 12.62 3.32
N ASN A 3 5.80 11.80 2.92
CA ASN A 3 5.91 11.37 1.53
C ASN A 3 5.11 10.07 1.39
N ILE A 4 4.05 10.13 0.60
CA ILE A 4 3.19 8.97 0.38
C ILE A 4 3.93 8.02 -0.55
N ILE A 5 4.10 6.77 -0.10
CA ILE A 5 4.64 5.69 -0.91
C ILE A 5 3.59 4.62 -1.13
N TYR A 6 3.67 4.02 -2.32
CA TYR A 6 2.86 2.89 -2.72
C TYR A 6 3.76 1.69 -2.94
N LEU A 7 3.41 0.56 -2.31
CA LEU A 7 4.18 -0.67 -2.42
C LEU A 7 3.30 -1.81 -2.90
N SER A 8 3.71 -2.45 -4.00
CA SER A 8 3.11 -3.69 -4.48
C SER A 8 4.01 -4.87 -4.14
N ILE A 9 3.45 -5.88 -3.46
CA ILE A 9 4.20 -7.08 -3.05
C ILE A 9 3.60 -8.29 -3.75
N LYS A 10 4.42 -9.00 -4.52
CA LYS A 10 4.04 -10.28 -5.14
C LYS A 10 4.89 -11.41 -4.58
N GLY A 11 4.25 -12.29 -3.81
CA GLY A 11 4.85 -13.52 -3.33
C GLY A 11 4.91 -14.57 -4.43
N LYS A 12 5.97 -15.37 -4.43
CA LYS A 12 6.16 -16.46 -5.41
C LYS A 12 5.07 -17.55 -5.31
N THR A 13 4.58 -17.81 -4.10
CA THR A 13 3.55 -18.82 -3.82
C THR A 13 2.18 -18.20 -3.52
N GLN A 14 2.17 -17.01 -2.91
CA GLN A 14 0.95 -16.35 -2.42
C GLN A 14 0.30 -15.42 -3.47
N GLY A 15 0.93 -15.22 -4.63
CA GLY A 15 0.42 -14.29 -5.64
C GLY A 15 0.60 -12.85 -5.20
N LEU A 16 -0.37 -11.98 -5.53
CA LEU A 16 -0.31 -10.56 -5.17
C LEU A 16 -0.72 -10.40 -3.69
N ILE A 17 0.26 -10.20 -2.82
CA ILE A 17 0.03 -10.05 -1.38
C ILE A 17 -0.60 -8.70 -1.07
N SER A 18 -0.28 -7.68 -1.85
CA SER A 18 -0.84 -6.33 -1.69
C SER A 18 -2.26 -6.19 -2.26
N GLU A 19 -2.83 -7.26 -2.81
CA GLU A 19 -4.19 -7.26 -3.37
C GLU A 19 -5.22 -6.80 -2.32
N GLY A 20 -6.00 -5.78 -2.66
CA GLY A 20 -7.01 -5.20 -1.78
C GLY A 20 -6.48 -4.44 -0.55
N CYS A 21 -5.16 -4.30 -0.36
CA CYS A 21 -4.60 -3.58 0.80
C CYS A 21 -4.95 -2.09 0.81
N GLY A 22 -5.15 -1.47 -0.35
CA GLY A 22 -5.57 -0.08 -0.53
C GLY A 22 -7.08 0.11 -0.69
N SER A 23 -7.88 -0.95 -0.48
CA SER A 23 -9.35 -0.89 -0.58
C SER A 23 -10.00 -0.22 0.64
N TYR A 24 -11.27 0.20 0.48
CA TYR A 24 -12.08 0.72 1.58
C TYR A 24 -12.19 -0.28 2.75
N ALA A 25 -12.29 -1.58 2.45
CA ALA A 25 -12.38 -2.61 3.47
C ALA A 25 -11.10 -2.72 4.33
N SER A 26 -9.95 -2.33 3.78
CA SER A 26 -8.65 -2.38 4.47
C SER A 26 -8.32 -1.08 5.21
N ILE A 27 -8.38 0.07 4.51
CA ILE A 27 -7.90 1.37 5.03
C ILE A 27 -9.01 2.42 5.23
N GLY A 28 -10.28 2.03 5.04
CA GLY A 28 -11.45 2.86 5.28
C GLY A 28 -11.48 4.10 4.40
N ASN A 29 -11.83 5.26 4.97
CA ASN A 29 -11.94 6.54 4.25
C ASN A 29 -10.64 7.04 3.59
N LYS A 30 -9.50 6.39 3.85
CA LYS A 30 -8.21 6.74 3.23
C LYS A 30 -7.93 5.94 1.94
N TYR A 31 -8.86 5.09 1.52
CA TYR A 31 -8.73 4.33 0.29
C TYR A 31 -8.60 5.23 -0.94
N GLN A 32 -7.87 4.74 -1.93
CA GLN A 32 -7.66 5.44 -3.18
C GLN A 32 -7.98 4.51 -4.34
N ILE A 33 -8.92 4.93 -5.21
CA ILE A 33 -9.47 4.10 -6.29
C ILE A 33 -8.39 3.60 -7.26
N ASN A 34 -7.31 4.37 -7.45
CA ASN A 34 -6.23 4.01 -8.36
C ASN A 34 -5.09 3.20 -7.70
N HIS A 35 -5.16 2.95 -6.39
CA HIS A 35 -4.10 2.30 -5.60
C HIS A 35 -4.66 1.18 -4.71
N VAL A 36 -5.70 0.49 -5.18
CA VAL A 36 -6.46 -0.51 -4.39
C VAL A 36 -5.60 -1.74 -4.03
N ASP A 37 -4.67 -2.12 -4.91
CA ASP A 37 -3.79 -3.28 -4.73
C ASP A 37 -2.37 -2.91 -4.28
N GLU A 38 -2.24 -1.73 -3.68
CA GLU A 38 -0.98 -1.21 -3.16
C GLU A 38 -1.10 -0.89 -1.67
N ILE A 39 -0.01 -1.11 -0.95
CA ILE A 39 0.08 -0.77 0.45
C ILE A 39 0.40 0.73 0.55
N PHE A 40 -0.49 1.46 1.23
CA PHE A 40 -0.33 2.87 1.56
C PHE A 40 0.56 3.03 2.80
N GLY A 41 1.71 3.67 2.64
CA GLY A 41 2.67 3.89 3.73
C GLY A 41 3.18 5.33 3.79
N ASP A 42 3.62 5.73 4.98
CA ASP A 42 4.43 6.93 5.19
C ASP A 42 5.90 6.56 4.95
N ALA A 43 6.56 7.22 4.01
CA ALA A 43 8.00 7.04 3.84
C ALA A 43 8.72 7.70 5.03
N ALA A 44 9.05 6.89 6.03
CA ALA A 44 10.02 7.29 7.04
C ALA A 44 11.36 7.53 6.33
N ASN A 45 11.79 8.79 6.28
CA ASN A 45 13.08 9.18 5.72
C ASN A 45 14.18 8.47 6.50
N LEU A 46 14.72 7.38 5.95
CA LEU A 46 15.85 6.67 6.53
C LEU A 46 17.13 7.46 6.21
N LEU A 47 17.41 8.49 7.01
CA LEU A 47 18.74 9.05 7.15
C LEU A 47 19.57 8.05 7.96
N ILE A 48 20.18 7.09 7.26
CA ILE A 48 21.39 6.39 7.71
C ILE A 48 22.58 6.91 6.92
#